data_AF-A0A845BDG5-F1
#
_entry.id   AF-A0A845BDG5-F1
#
_cell.length_a   1.000
_cell.length_b   1.000
_cell.length_c   1.000
_cell.angle_alpha   90.00
_cell.angle_beta   90.00
_cell.angle_gamma   90.00
#
_symmetry.space_group_name_H-M   'P 1'
#
loop_
_entity.id
_entity.type
_entity.pdbx_description
1 polymer ?
#
loop_
_entity_poly.entity_id
_entity_poly.type
_entity_poly.pdbx_seq_one_letter_code
_entity_poly.pdbx_strand_id
1 'polypeptide(L)'
;MSNSPEYVPPEVWTWNMASGGRFANINRPIAGPTHEKELPVGRHPLQLYSLATPNGVKVTVMLEELLALGHKGAEYDAWLIRIGEGDQFGSGFVAVNPNSKIPALMDRSGPKPVRVFESGAILTYLAEKFGAFLPTEPAERAECLSWLFWQMGSAPYLGGGFGHFYAYAPSKMEYPIDRFTMEVKRQLDVLDRRLAESEYIAGSEYTIADMAIWPWYGGLAKGWLYGAAEFLQVEEYRNLQRWADLIGQRPAVQRGRMVNRISGEPASQLHERHDAGDFETRTQDKLGGSQAST
;
A
#
# COMPACT_ATOMS: atom_id res chain seq x y z
N MET A 1 6.76 -21.27 36.52
CA MET A 1 5.56 -21.49 35.68
C MET A 1 4.55 -20.43 36.05
N SER A 2 4.38 -19.40 35.21
CA SER A 2 3.39 -18.35 35.44
C SER A 2 2.01 -18.90 35.05
N ASN A 3 1.25 -19.36 36.03
CA ASN A 3 -0.15 -19.73 35.89
C ASN A 3 -1.02 -18.48 35.65
N SER A 4 -0.94 -17.90 34.47
CA SER A 4 -2.01 -17.02 34.01
C SER A 4 -3.18 -17.92 33.59
N PRO A 5 -4.42 -17.65 34.06
CA PRO A 5 -5.58 -18.45 33.66
C PRO A 5 -5.76 -18.38 32.14
N GLU A 6 -6.17 -19.50 31.55
CA GLU A 6 -6.52 -19.57 30.12
C GLU A 6 -7.64 -18.57 29.81
N TYR A 7 -7.50 -17.84 28.71
CA TYR A 7 -8.51 -16.87 28.29
C TYR A 7 -9.76 -17.59 27.79
N VAL A 8 -10.91 -17.24 28.38
CA VAL A 8 -12.23 -17.70 27.93
C VAL A 8 -12.94 -16.52 27.25
N PRO A 9 -13.18 -16.57 25.93
CA PRO A 9 -13.97 -15.55 25.25
C PRO A 9 -15.35 -15.38 25.91
N PRO A 10 -15.84 -14.15 26.12
CA PRO A 10 -17.20 -13.94 26.62
C PRO A 10 -18.21 -14.36 25.54
N GLU A 11 -19.43 -14.70 25.97
CA GLU A 11 -20.56 -15.00 25.07
C GLU A 11 -20.86 -13.83 24.12
N VAL A 12 -20.74 -12.60 24.64
CA VAL A 12 -20.88 -11.36 23.87
C VAL A 12 -19.60 -10.55 24.02
N TRP A 13 -18.94 -10.28 22.89
CA TRP A 13 -17.77 -9.41 22.86
C TRP A 13 -18.16 -7.96 23.21
N THR A 14 -17.37 -7.32 24.06
CA THR A 14 -17.52 -5.90 24.40
C THR A 14 -16.20 -5.17 24.14
N TRP A 15 -16.27 -3.87 23.82
CA TRP A 15 -15.08 -3.05 23.61
C TRP A 15 -14.59 -2.48 24.94
N ASN A 16 -13.77 -3.26 25.64
CA ASN A 16 -13.37 -3.02 27.03
C ASN A 16 -11.85 -2.80 27.22
N MET A 17 -11.07 -2.76 26.14
CA MET A 17 -9.65 -2.39 26.15
C MET A 17 -9.25 -1.60 24.89
N ALA A 18 -8.26 -0.72 25.03
CA ALA A 18 -7.54 -0.13 23.91
C ALA A 18 -6.73 -1.23 23.17
N SER A 19 -7.40 -2.00 22.32
CA SER A 19 -6.81 -3.10 21.55
C SER A 19 -6.18 -2.56 20.25
N GLY A 20 -4.92 -2.87 19.99
CA GLY A 20 -4.26 -2.50 18.72
C GLY A 20 -2.78 -2.10 18.80
N GLY A 21 -2.16 -2.09 19.99
CA GLY A 21 -0.76 -1.66 20.15
C GLY A 21 -0.56 -0.25 19.62
N ARG A 22 0.39 -0.07 18.69
CA ARG A 22 0.70 1.22 18.03
C ARG A 22 -0.53 1.94 17.43
N PHE A 23 -1.60 1.21 17.09
CA PHE A 23 -2.80 1.75 16.44
C PHE A 23 -4.04 1.81 17.36
N ALA A 24 -3.85 1.66 18.67
CA ALA A 24 -4.97 1.63 19.63
C ALA A 24 -5.79 2.93 19.69
N ASN A 25 -5.21 4.08 19.29
CA ASN A 25 -5.90 5.37 19.25
C ASN A 25 -6.88 5.52 18.05
N ILE A 26 -6.77 4.66 17.03
CA ILE A 26 -7.58 4.75 15.80
C ILE A 26 -8.47 3.52 15.54
N ASN A 27 -8.11 2.34 16.06
CA ASN A 27 -8.90 1.12 15.87
C ASN A 27 -10.20 1.16 16.68
N ARG A 28 -11.34 0.92 16.02
CA ARG A 28 -12.68 0.99 16.63
C ARG A 28 -13.59 -0.11 16.06
N PRO A 29 -14.60 -0.56 16.83
CA PRO A 29 -15.60 -1.52 16.36
C PRO A 29 -16.71 -0.89 15.51
N ILE A 30 -16.68 0.44 15.32
CA ILE A 30 -17.67 1.20 14.55
C ILE A 30 -16.99 1.98 13.42
N ALA A 31 -17.71 2.14 12.30
CA ALA A 31 -17.30 2.93 11.15
C ALA A 31 -17.89 4.35 11.20
N GLY A 32 -17.63 5.14 10.16
CA GLY A 32 -18.18 6.47 9.99
C GLY A 32 -17.27 7.60 10.47
N PRO A 33 -17.67 8.86 10.19
CA PRO A 33 -16.85 10.02 10.46
C PRO A 33 -16.76 10.33 11.96
N THR A 34 -15.64 10.89 12.39
CA THR A 34 -15.44 11.39 13.77
C THR A 34 -15.41 12.90 13.88
N HIS A 35 -15.19 13.59 12.75
CA HIS A 35 -15.10 15.03 12.69
C HIS A 35 -15.47 15.53 11.28
N GLU A 36 -15.98 16.75 11.21
CA GLU A 36 -16.23 17.42 9.95
C GLU A 36 -14.92 17.96 9.38
N LYS A 37 -14.56 17.51 8.18
CA LYS A 37 -13.35 17.95 7.47
C LYS A 37 -13.52 17.69 5.98
N GLU A 38 -13.67 18.77 5.22
CA GLU A 38 -13.66 18.73 3.77
C GLU A 38 -12.27 18.34 3.25
N LEU A 39 -12.22 17.60 2.15
CA LEU A 39 -10.97 17.24 1.51
C LEU A 39 -10.49 18.37 0.58
N PRO A 40 -9.18 18.65 0.52
CA PRO A 40 -8.63 19.57 -0.46
C PRO A 40 -8.84 19.03 -1.88
N VAL A 41 -8.97 19.95 -2.85
CA VAL A 41 -9.10 19.64 -4.27
C VAL A 41 -8.15 20.55 -5.03
N GLY A 42 -7.20 19.95 -5.74
CA GLY A 42 -6.24 20.65 -6.58
C GLY A 42 -6.73 20.81 -8.02
N ARG A 43 -5.80 21.18 -8.91
CA ARG A 43 -6.11 21.50 -10.31
C ARG A 43 -6.17 20.28 -11.22
N HIS A 44 -5.61 19.15 -10.80
CA HIS A 44 -5.44 17.98 -11.65
C HIS A 44 -6.69 17.11 -11.70
N PRO A 45 -6.90 16.34 -12.79
CA PRO A 45 -8.09 15.52 -12.94
C PRO A 45 -8.23 14.44 -11.87
N LEU A 46 -7.12 13.87 -11.38
CA LEU A 46 -7.14 12.79 -10.40
C LEU A 46 -6.75 13.32 -9.02
N GLN A 47 -7.66 13.22 -8.05
CA GLN A 47 -7.41 13.61 -6.66
C GLN A 47 -7.19 12.35 -5.82
N LEU A 48 -5.95 12.11 -5.41
CA LEU A 48 -5.56 10.98 -4.56
C LEU A 48 -5.43 11.43 -3.11
N TYR A 49 -6.03 10.70 -2.20
CA TYR A 49 -5.94 10.90 -0.75
C TYR A 49 -5.27 9.65 -0.15
N SER A 50 -4.00 9.78 0.26
CA SER A 50 -3.15 8.61 0.49
C SER A 50 -2.03 8.84 1.51
N LEU A 51 -1.26 7.78 1.75
CA LEU A 51 -0.04 7.72 2.54
C LEU A 51 0.87 6.66 1.92
N ALA A 52 2.20 6.85 1.91
CA ALA A 52 3.18 5.92 1.34
C ALA A 52 3.38 4.63 2.16
N THR A 53 2.28 3.99 2.55
CA THR A 53 2.26 2.57 2.88
C THR A 53 2.37 1.76 1.58
N PRO A 54 2.66 0.43 1.65
CA PRO A 54 2.63 -0.41 0.46
C PRO A 54 1.36 -0.24 -0.38
N ASN A 55 0.17 -0.05 0.22
CA ASN A 55 -1.07 0.14 -0.52
C ASN A 55 -1.15 1.49 -1.26
N GLY A 56 -0.63 2.57 -0.66
CA GLY A 56 -0.59 3.87 -1.32
C GLY A 56 0.42 3.90 -2.47
N VAL A 57 1.57 3.26 -2.27
CA VAL A 57 2.64 3.17 -3.29
C VAL A 57 2.14 2.49 -4.57
N LYS A 58 1.25 1.48 -4.48
CA LYS A 58 0.65 0.86 -5.69
C LYS A 58 0.08 1.90 -6.65
N VAL A 59 -0.68 2.84 -6.10
CA VAL A 59 -1.44 3.83 -6.89
C VAL A 59 -0.52 4.93 -7.40
N THR A 60 0.41 5.42 -6.58
CA THR A 60 1.36 6.45 -7.03
C THR A 60 2.33 5.91 -8.06
N VAL A 61 2.75 4.64 -7.95
CA VAL A 61 3.51 3.96 -9.01
C VAL A 61 2.70 3.88 -10.30
N MET A 62 1.44 3.43 -10.25
CA MET A 62 0.57 3.37 -11.44
C MET A 62 0.43 4.74 -12.12
N LEU A 63 0.21 5.80 -11.35
CA LEU A 63 0.09 7.16 -11.89
C LEU A 63 1.39 7.63 -12.53
N GLU A 64 2.53 7.40 -11.90
CA GLU A 64 3.85 7.74 -12.46
C GLU A 64 4.20 6.92 -13.71
N GLU A 65 3.77 5.67 -13.78
CA GLU A 65 3.94 4.79 -14.95
C GLU A 65 3.09 5.28 -16.13
N LEU A 66 1.83 5.66 -15.88
CA LEU A 66 0.96 6.26 -16.88
C LEU A 66 1.52 7.59 -17.40
N LEU A 67 2.04 8.44 -16.52
CA LEU A 67 2.69 9.70 -16.91
C LEU A 67 3.96 9.43 -17.72
N ALA A 68 4.74 8.41 -17.39
CA ALA A 68 5.91 8.00 -18.17
C ALA A 68 5.54 7.50 -19.58
N LEU A 69 4.35 6.90 -19.76
CA LEU A 69 3.79 6.56 -21.08
C LEU A 69 3.17 7.77 -21.81
N GLY A 70 3.21 8.97 -21.22
CA GLY A 70 2.70 10.20 -21.84
C GLY A 70 1.19 10.43 -21.67
N HIS A 71 0.51 9.66 -20.82
CA HIS A 71 -0.91 9.87 -20.52
C HIS A 71 -1.10 11.12 -19.64
N LYS A 72 -1.19 12.29 -20.27
CA LYS A 72 -1.40 13.58 -19.56
C LYS A 72 -2.66 13.62 -18.69
N GLY A 73 -3.67 12.82 -19.03
CA GLY A 73 -4.88 12.68 -18.20
C GLY A 73 -4.66 11.99 -16.85
N ALA A 74 -3.49 11.38 -16.64
CA ALA A 74 -3.09 10.76 -15.38
C ALA A 74 -2.43 11.74 -14.40
N GLU A 75 -2.32 13.03 -14.76
CA GLU A 75 -1.90 14.08 -13.84
C GLU A 75 -2.78 14.07 -12.58
N TYR A 76 -2.15 14.23 -11.42
CA TYR A 76 -2.81 13.99 -10.14
C TYR A 76 -2.32 14.92 -9.02
N ASP A 77 -3.22 15.22 -8.09
CA ASP A 77 -2.87 15.79 -6.79
C ASP A 77 -2.90 14.66 -5.75
N ALA A 78 -1.78 14.39 -5.09
CA ALA A 78 -1.69 13.39 -4.03
C ALA A 78 -1.60 14.06 -2.65
N TRP A 79 -2.74 14.15 -2.00
CA TRP A 79 -2.93 14.73 -0.67
C TRP A 79 -2.58 13.73 0.43
N LEU A 80 -1.85 14.21 1.43
CA LEU A 80 -1.40 13.39 2.54
C LEU A 80 -2.52 13.14 3.56
N ILE A 81 -2.75 11.88 3.88
CA ILE A 81 -3.68 11.43 4.92
C ILE A 81 -2.90 10.73 6.03
N ARG A 82 -2.75 11.39 7.17
CA ARG A 82 -1.98 10.87 8.31
C ARG A 82 -2.82 9.87 9.08
N ILE A 83 -2.73 8.60 8.71
CA ILE A 83 -3.59 7.56 9.29
C ILE A 83 -3.44 7.39 10.80
N GLY A 84 -2.27 7.73 11.36
CA GLY A 84 -2.00 7.69 12.80
C GLY A 84 -2.68 8.82 13.58
N GLU A 85 -3.08 9.89 12.90
CA GLU A 85 -3.76 11.07 13.46
C GLU A 85 -5.28 11.02 13.23
N GLY A 86 -5.77 10.02 12.48
CA GLY A 86 -7.21 9.82 12.28
C GLY A 86 -7.82 10.59 11.10
N ASP A 87 -7.01 11.17 10.20
CA ASP A 87 -7.48 11.90 9.02
C ASP A 87 -8.48 11.09 8.15
N GLN A 88 -8.33 9.77 8.11
CA GLN A 88 -9.20 8.84 7.39
C GLN A 88 -10.64 8.78 7.95
N PHE A 89 -10.90 9.41 9.10
CA PHE A 89 -12.23 9.50 9.72
C PHE A 89 -12.86 10.90 9.55
N GLY A 90 -12.26 11.81 8.79
CA GLY A 90 -12.91 13.07 8.43
C GLY A 90 -14.10 12.83 7.48
N SER A 91 -15.17 13.63 7.60
CA SER A 91 -16.38 13.50 6.78
C SER A 91 -16.11 13.46 5.28
N GLY A 92 -15.20 14.32 4.78
CA GLY A 92 -14.77 14.31 3.38
C GLY A 92 -14.08 13.02 2.97
N PHE A 93 -13.20 12.45 3.81
CA PHE A 93 -12.54 11.18 3.51
C PHE A 93 -13.54 10.02 3.48
N VAL A 94 -14.45 9.96 4.45
CA VAL A 94 -15.51 8.93 4.51
C VAL A 94 -16.44 9.02 3.30
N ALA A 95 -16.71 10.22 2.78
CA ALA A 95 -17.49 10.41 1.56
C ALA A 95 -16.81 9.79 0.33
N VAL A 96 -15.47 9.78 0.26
CA VAL A 96 -14.72 9.10 -0.80
C VAL A 96 -14.59 7.59 -0.53
N ASN A 97 -14.25 7.21 0.70
CA ASN A 97 -14.13 5.81 1.12
C ASN A 97 -14.84 5.56 2.46
N PRO A 98 -16.02 4.90 2.48
CA PRO A 98 -16.73 4.60 3.71
C PRO A 98 -16.00 3.57 4.61
N ASN A 99 -14.99 2.88 4.09
CA ASN A 99 -14.12 1.96 4.84
C ASN A 99 -13.01 2.69 5.62
N SER A 100 -12.84 4.01 5.45
CA SER A 100 -11.81 4.81 6.13
C SER A 100 -10.39 4.23 5.99
N LYS A 101 -10.02 3.79 4.78
CA LYS A 101 -8.66 3.34 4.46
C LYS A 101 -8.10 4.06 3.24
N ILE A 102 -6.81 4.36 3.29
CA ILE A 102 -6.04 4.78 2.11
C ILE A 102 -5.63 3.55 1.28
N PRO A 103 -5.31 3.73 -0.01
CA PRO A 103 -5.58 4.92 -0.83
C PRO A 103 -7.07 5.06 -1.19
N ALA A 104 -7.50 6.30 -1.42
CA ALA A 104 -8.80 6.62 -2.00
C ALA A 104 -8.63 7.69 -3.08
N LEU A 105 -9.31 7.55 -4.21
CA LEU A 105 -9.18 8.42 -5.38
C LEU A 105 -10.54 9.01 -5.77
N MET A 106 -10.54 10.28 -6.17
CA MET A 106 -11.66 10.95 -6.80
C MET A 106 -11.23 11.41 -8.20
N ASP A 107 -11.79 10.76 -9.23
CA ASP A 107 -11.59 11.17 -10.62
C ASP A 107 -12.56 12.31 -10.95
N ARG A 108 -12.02 13.48 -11.26
CA ARG A 108 -12.73 14.71 -11.63
C ARG A 108 -12.54 15.09 -13.10
N SER A 109 -12.05 14.17 -13.95
CA SER A 109 -11.85 14.40 -15.39
C SER A 109 -13.16 14.50 -16.18
N GLY A 110 -14.24 13.91 -15.66
CA GLY A 110 -15.57 13.94 -16.27
C GLY A 110 -16.51 14.99 -15.68
N PRO A 111 -17.71 15.18 -16.26
CA PRO A 111 -18.70 16.15 -15.77
C PRO A 111 -19.25 15.81 -14.37
N LYS A 112 -19.12 14.55 -13.94
CA LYS A 112 -19.47 14.08 -12.60
C LYS A 112 -18.25 13.36 -12.01
N PRO A 113 -17.82 13.74 -10.78
CA PRO A 113 -16.73 13.03 -10.13
C PRO A 113 -17.05 11.55 -9.86
N VAL A 114 -16.04 10.68 -10.00
CA VAL A 114 -16.13 9.24 -9.71
C VAL A 114 -15.20 8.92 -8.56
N ARG A 115 -15.76 8.45 -7.44
CA ARG A 115 -14.96 7.93 -6.32
C ARG A 115 -14.53 6.49 -6.58
N VAL A 116 -13.29 6.17 -6.30
CA VAL A 116 -12.71 4.82 -6.39
C VAL A 116 -11.86 4.57 -5.14
N PHE A 117 -12.18 3.53 -4.40
CA PHE A 117 -11.46 3.13 -3.18
C PHE A 117 -11.12 1.64 -3.24
N GLU A 118 -10.20 1.21 -2.39
CA GLU A 118 -9.42 -0.04 -2.52
C GLU A 118 -8.34 0.04 -3.60
N SER A 119 -7.08 -0.24 -3.23
CA SER A 119 -5.94 -0.07 -4.13
C SER A 119 -6.06 -0.92 -5.40
N GLY A 120 -6.60 -2.14 -5.30
CA GLY A 120 -6.80 -3.01 -6.46
C GLY A 120 -7.84 -2.44 -7.44
N ALA A 121 -8.94 -1.89 -6.92
CA ALA A 121 -9.96 -1.24 -7.74
C ALA A 121 -9.42 0.02 -8.42
N ILE A 122 -8.61 0.82 -7.72
CA ILE A 122 -7.96 2.00 -8.30
C ILE A 122 -7.00 1.60 -9.43
N LEU A 123 -6.17 0.57 -9.23
CA LEU A 123 -5.29 0.05 -10.27
C LEU A 123 -6.08 -0.40 -11.52
N THR A 124 -7.12 -1.21 -11.34
CA THR A 124 -7.97 -1.68 -12.45
C THR A 124 -8.65 -0.50 -13.15
N TYR A 125 -9.22 0.44 -12.39
CA TYR A 125 -9.89 1.63 -12.95
C TYR A 125 -8.94 2.46 -13.82
N LEU A 126 -7.73 2.74 -13.34
CA LEU A 126 -6.74 3.50 -14.09
C LEU A 126 -6.25 2.72 -15.32
N ALA A 127 -6.03 1.41 -15.19
CA ALA A 127 -5.61 0.57 -16.30
C ALA A 127 -6.65 0.55 -17.43
N GLU A 128 -7.93 0.43 -17.10
CA GLU A 128 -9.03 0.49 -18.06
C GLU A 128 -9.23 1.88 -18.66
N LYS A 129 -9.15 2.93 -17.82
CA LYS A 129 -9.31 4.33 -18.25
C LYS A 129 -8.27 4.73 -19.32
N PHE A 130 -7.04 4.26 -19.17
CA PHE A 130 -5.94 4.64 -20.07
C PHE A 130 -5.53 3.54 -21.05
N GLY A 131 -6.08 2.32 -20.94
CA GLY A 131 -5.77 1.20 -21.81
C GLY A 131 -4.33 0.70 -21.65
N ALA A 132 -3.81 0.68 -20.42
CA ALA A 132 -2.40 0.35 -20.13
C ALA A 132 -2.27 -0.58 -18.91
N PHE A 133 -1.24 -1.43 -18.91
CA PHE A 133 -0.85 -2.31 -17.80
C PHE A 133 -1.85 -3.40 -17.40
N LEU A 134 -2.92 -3.60 -18.17
CA LEU A 134 -3.88 -4.67 -18.01
C LEU A 134 -4.21 -5.25 -19.40
N PRO A 135 -3.85 -6.51 -19.67
CA PRO A 135 -4.13 -7.13 -20.96
C PRO A 135 -5.61 -7.09 -21.34
N THR A 136 -5.87 -7.07 -22.65
CA THR A 136 -7.23 -7.12 -23.22
C THR A 136 -7.56 -8.50 -23.80
N GLU A 137 -6.54 -9.30 -24.12
CA GLU A 137 -6.73 -10.71 -24.49
C GLU A 137 -7.33 -11.47 -23.28
N PRO A 138 -8.42 -12.24 -23.47
CA PRO A 138 -9.15 -12.86 -22.37
C PRO A 138 -8.32 -13.72 -21.41
N ALA A 139 -7.40 -14.56 -21.90
CA ALA A 139 -6.61 -15.46 -21.06
C ALA A 139 -5.54 -14.70 -20.26
N GLU A 140 -4.79 -13.81 -20.89
CA GLU A 140 -3.78 -12.96 -20.25
C GLU A 140 -4.42 -12.01 -19.23
N ARG A 141 -5.60 -11.48 -19.55
CA ARG A 141 -6.38 -10.66 -18.62
C ARG A 141 -6.82 -11.47 -17.40
N ALA A 142 -7.28 -12.71 -17.61
CA ALA A 142 -7.69 -13.58 -16.52
C ALA A 142 -6.50 -13.92 -15.60
N GLU A 143 -5.33 -14.17 -16.16
CA GLU A 143 -4.10 -14.42 -15.39
C GLU A 143 -3.69 -13.17 -14.58
N CYS A 144 -3.66 -11.99 -15.20
CA CYS A 144 -3.35 -10.73 -14.52
C CYS A 144 -4.32 -10.45 -13.36
N LEU A 145 -5.63 -10.59 -13.60
CA LEU A 145 -6.62 -10.40 -12.55
C LEU A 145 -6.49 -11.45 -11.43
N SER A 146 -6.18 -12.70 -11.76
CA SER A 146 -5.95 -13.76 -10.76
C SER A 146 -4.84 -13.37 -9.78
N TRP A 147 -3.71 -12.85 -10.28
CA TRP A 147 -2.62 -12.37 -9.42
C TRP A 147 -2.95 -11.08 -8.67
N LEU A 148 -3.68 -10.16 -9.28
CA LEU A 148 -4.16 -8.95 -8.60
C LEU A 148 -5.07 -9.30 -7.42
N PHE A 149 -6.04 -10.20 -7.62
CA PHE A 149 -6.96 -10.62 -6.56
C PHE A 149 -6.27 -11.51 -5.52
N TRP A 150 -5.31 -12.36 -5.94
CA TRP A 150 -4.42 -13.06 -5.01
C TRP A 150 -3.71 -12.07 -4.08
N GLN A 151 -3.16 -10.98 -4.62
CA GLN A 151 -2.47 -9.96 -3.83
C GLN A 151 -3.41 -9.29 -2.83
N MET A 152 -4.60 -8.91 -3.27
CA MET A 152 -5.61 -8.27 -2.40
C MET A 152 -6.08 -9.21 -1.29
N GLY A 153 -6.18 -10.52 -1.54
CA GLY A 153 -6.51 -11.53 -0.54
C GLY A 153 -5.35 -11.95 0.37
N SER A 154 -4.11 -11.81 -0.10
CA SER A 154 -2.92 -12.30 0.62
C SER A 154 -2.28 -11.24 1.53
N ALA A 155 -2.27 -9.97 1.12
CA ALA A 155 -1.67 -8.89 1.90
C ALA A 155 -2.25 -8.70 3.31
N PRO A 156 -3.54 -8.96 3.60
CA PRO A 156 -4.05 -8.94 4.97
C PRO A 156 -3.33 -9.93 5.91
N TYR A 157 -2.88 -11.09 5.43
CA TYR A 157 -2.08 -12.04 6.22
C TYR A 157 -0.67 -11.50 6.48
N LEU A 158 -0.05 -10.85 5.49
CA LEU A 158 1.27 -10.25 5.63
C LEU A 158 1.26 -9.02 6.54
N GLY A 159 0.38 -8.05 6.30
CA GLY A 159 0.34 -6.81 7.08
C GLY A 159 -0.43 -6.93 8.39
N GLY A 160 -1.69 -7.37 8.31
CA GLY A 160 -2.61 -7.47 9.45
C GLY A 160 -2.39 -8.69 10.34
N GLY A 161 -1.79 -9.74 9.80
CA GLY A 161 -1.30 -10.90 10.55
C GLY A 161 0.15 -10.71 10.97
N PHE A 162 1.08 -11.12 10.10
CA PHE A 162 2.51 -11.17 10.40
C PHE A 162 3.05 -9.83 10.88
N GLY A 163 2.89 -8.74 10.11
CA GLY A 163 3.38 -7.41 10.46
C GLY A 163 2.82 -6.91 11.79
N HIS A 164 1.54 -7.16 12.08
CA HIS A 164 0.95 -6.81 13.37
C HIS A 164 1.59 -7.58 14.53
N PHE A 165 1.56 -8.91 14.49
CA PHE A 165 2.03 -9.74 15.60
C PHE A 165 3.55 -9.72 15.77
N TYR A 166 4.29 -9.59 14.67
CA TYR A 166 5.75 -9.52 14.67
C TYR A 166 6.28 -8.12 15.00
N ALA A 167 5.69 -7.02 14.50
CA ALA A 167 6.30 -5.70 14.63
C ALA A 167 5.54 -4.73 15.56
N TYR A 168 4.22 -4.83 15.70
CA TYR A 168 3.40 -3.78 16.34
C TYR A 168 2.66 -4.20 17.61
N ALA A 169 2.42 -5.50 17.81
CA ALA A 169 1.78 -6.00 19.02
C ALA A 169 2.63 -5.63 20.26
N PRO A 170 2.00 -5.22 21.37
CA PRO A 170 2.71 -4.76 22.57
C PRO A 170 3.46 -5.89 23.29
N SER A 171 3.10 -7.15 23.02
CA SER A 171 3.77 -8.34 23.51
C SER A 171 3.95 -9.36 22.38
N LYS A 172 5.01 -10.17 22.47
CA LYS A 172 5.25 -11.26 21.53
C LYS A 172 4.41 -12.47 21.94
N MET A 173 3.68 -13.03 20.98
CA MET A 173 2.85 -14.20 21.14
C MET A 173 3.28 -15.22 20.10
N GLU A 174 3.87 -16.33 20.57
CA GLU A 174 4.45 -17.38 19.71
C GLU A 174 3.44 -17.89 18.68
N TYR A 175 2.28 -18.37 19.14
CA TYR A 175 1.27 -18.95 18.26
C TYR A 175 0.85 -18.06 17.06
N PRO A 176 0.40 -16.80 17.23
CA PRO A 176 0.03 -15.98 16.09
C PRO A 176 1.25 -15.57 15.25
N ILE A 177 2.43 -15.35 15.85
CA ILE A 177 3.65 -15.08 15.08
C ILE A 177 3.94 -16.26 14.14
N ASP A 178 4.05 -17.48 14.68
CA ASP A 178 4.35 -18.68 13.89
C ASP A 178 3.29 -18.94 12.82
N ARG A 179 2.01 -18.80 13.16
CA ARG A 179 0.91 -18.97 12.20
C ARG A 179 1.06 -18.06 10.99
N PHE A 180 1.27 -16.77 11.21
CA PHE A 180 1.33 -15.80 10.12
C PHE A 180 2.70 -15.78 9.43
N THR A 181 3.78 -16.12 10.13
CA THR A 181 5.10 -16.33 9.53
C THR A 181 5.08 -17.50 8.55
N MET A 182 4.47 -18.63 8.93
CA MET A 182 4.33 -19.78 8.05
C MET A 182 3.55 -19.43 6.78
N GLU A 183 2.43 -18.71 6.91
CA GLU A 183 1.65 -18.26 5.76
C GLU A 183 2.41 -17.25 4.89
N VAL A 184 3.13 -16.30 5.48
CA VAL A 184 3.95 -15.34 4.71
C VAL A 184 5.07 -16.04 3.97
N LYS A 185 5.78 -16.99 4.59
CA LYS A 185 6.81 -17.79 3.90
C LYS A 185 6.20 -18.63 2.76
N ARG A 186 4.99 -19.16 2.93
CA ARG A 186 4.25 -19.85 1.85
C ARG A 186 3.91 -18.90 0.71
N GLN A 187 3.47 -17.67 1.00
CA GLN A 187 3.19 -16.66 -0.03
C GLN A 187 4.46 -16.25 -0.78
N LEU A 188 5.58 -16.08 -0.07
CA LEU A 188 6.89 -15.83 -0.68
C LEU A 188 7.31 -16.98 -1.59
N ASP A 189 7.13 -18.24 -1.18
CA ASP A 189 7.43 -19.42 -1.99
C ASP A 189 6.54 -19.52 -3.25
N VAL A 190 5.24 -19.20 -3.14
CA VAL A 190 4.34 -19.14 -4.31
C VAL A 190 4.84 -18.13 -5.34
N LEU A 191 5.22 -16.93 -4.88
CA LEU A 191 5.75 -15.90 -5.77
C LEU A 191 7.09 -16.31 -6.38
N ASP A 192 8.01 -16.85 -5.57
CA ASP A 192 9.34 -17.24 -6.04
C ASP A 192 9.25 -18.33 -7.11
N ARG A 193 8.42 -19.36 -6.90
CA ARG A 193 8.16 -20.40 -7.89
C ARG A 193 7.58 -19.86 -9.18
N ARG A 194 6.59 -18.97 -9.09
CA ARG A 194 6.00 -18.34 -10.28
C ARG A 194 7.06 -17.54 -11.05
N LEU A 195 7.88 -16.77 -10.35
CA LEU A 195 8.90 -15.90 -10.92
C LEU A 195 10.15 -16.65 -11.42
N ALA A 196 10.25 -17.95 -11.15
CA ALA A 196 11.23 -18.83 -11.77
C ALA A 196 10.86 -19.20 -13.21
N GLU A 197 9.57 -19.18 -13.53
CA GLU A 197 9.01 -19.57 -14.84
C GLU A 197 8.65 -18.37 -15.72
N SER A 198 8.61 -17.16 -15.15
CA SER A 198 8.10 -15.96 -15.81
C SER A 198 8.87 -14.72 -15.37
N GLU A 199 9.04 -13.76 -16.30
CA GLU A 199 9.76 -12.52 -16.01
C GLU A 199 9.00 -11.63 -15.02
N TYR A 200 7.68 -11.51 -15.22
CA TYR A 200 6.72 -10.82 -14.36
C TYR A 200 5.66 -11.80 -13.86
N ILE A 201 4.85 -11.36 -12.89
CA ILE A 201 3.97 -12.29 -12.17
C ILE A 201 2.88 -12.89 -13.07
N ALA A 202 2.33 -12.09 -13.99
CA ALA A 202 1.25 -12.49 -14.87
C ALA A 202 1.71 -12.98 -16.25
N GLY A 203 3.02 -12.98 -16.52
CA GLY A 203 3.58 -13.37 -17.81
C GLY A 203 4.86 -12.62 -18.16
N SER A 204 5.10 -12.40 -19.45
CA SER A 204 6.29 -11.70 -19.95
C SER A 204 6.20 -10.17 -19.85
N GLU A 205 5.03 -9.61 -19.55
CA GLU A 205 4.83 -8.16 -19.49
C GLU A 205 4.53 -7.67 -18.06
N TYR A 206 4.97 -6.45 -17.76
CA TYR A 206 4.69 -5.77 -16.49
C TYR A 206 3.25 -5.28 -16.43
N THR A 207 2.52 -5.68 -15.39
CA THR A 207 1.09 -5.37 -15.24
C THR A 207 0.75 -4.72 -13.91
N ILE A 208 -0.51 -4.32 -13.75
CA ILE A 208 -1.04 -3.89 -12.46
C ILE A 208 -0.95 -4.97 -11.36
N ALA A 209 -0.84 -6.25 -11.71
CA ALA A 209 -0.61 -7.32 -10.73
C ALA A 209 0.79 -7.16 -10.09
N ASP A 210 1.81 -6.86 -10.89
CA ASP A 210 3.15 -6.58 -10.38
C ASP A 210 3.16 -5.31 -9.53
N MET A 211 2.51 -4.23 -9.98
CA MET A 211 2.35 -2.99 -9.21
C MET A 211 1.67 -3.21 -7.86
N ALA A 212 0.73 -4.16 -7.78
CA ALA A 212 0.03 -4.50 -6.55
C ALA A 212 0.93 -5.30 -5.59
N ILE A 213 1.68 -6.27 -6.11
CA ILE A 213 2.48 -7.21 -5.31
C ILE A 213 3.77 -6.54 -4.82
N TRP A 214 4.40 -5.74 -5.67
CA TRP A 214 5.77 -5.28 -5.46
C TRP A 214 5.98 -4.43 -4.20
N PRO A 215 5.12 -3.44 -3.88
CA PRO A 215 5.31 -2.65 -2.66
C PRO A 215 5.22 -3.47 -1.37
N TRP A 216 4.55 -4.63 -1.41
CA TRP A 216 4.44 -5.56 -0.28
C TRP A 216 5.58 -6.59 -0.28
N TYR A 217 5.63 -7.46 -1.28
CA TYR A 217 6.53 -8.61 -1.28
C TYR A 217 7.92 -8.26 -1.79
N GLY A 218 8.02 -7.37 -2.79
CA GLY A 218 9.30 -6.80 -3.19
C GLY A 218 9.89 -5.96 -2.06
N GLY A 219 9.07 -5.12 -1.41
CA GLY A 219 9.49 -4.34 -0.24
C GLY A 219 9.96 -5.21 0.93
N LEU A 220 9.29 -6.33 1.21
CA LEU A 220 9.72 -7.30 2.21
C LEU A 220 11.03 -8.00 1.81
N ALA A 221 11.15 -8.43 0.55
CA ALA A 221 12.35 -9.08 0.02
C ALA A 221 13.58 -8.16 0.08
N LYS A 222 13.40 -6.86 -0.15
CA LYS A 222 14.48 -5.85 -0.02
C LYS A 222 14.68 -5.35 1.42
N GLY A 223 13.97 -5.92 2.40
CA GLY A 223 14.11 -5.59 3.83
C GLY A 223 13.58 -4.23 4.25
N TRP A 224 12.67 -3.63 3.48
CA TRP A 224 12.10 -2.31 3.79
C TRP A 224 10.95 -2.37 4.77
N LEU A 225 10.40 -3.55 5.03
CA LEU A 225 9.20 -3.73 5.85
C LEU A 225 9.53 -4.52 7.12
N TYR A 226 8.98 -4.02 8.24
CA TYR A 226 8.92 -4.70 9.54
C TYR A 226 10.24 -5.13 10.19
N GLY A 227 11.40 -4.80 9.61
CA GLY A 227 12.69 -5.30 10.09
C GLY A 227 12.79 -6.84 10.03
N ALA A 228 12.04 -7.47 9.12
CA ALA A 228 11.76 -8.91 9.14
C ALA A 228 12.57 -9.73 8.13
N ALA A 229 13.50 -9.11 7.39
CA ALA A 229 14.21 -9.75 6.28
C ALA A 229 14.94 -11.04 6.73
N GLU A 230 15.77 -10.93 7.77
CA GLU A 230 16.51 -12.05 8.33
C GLU A 230 15.58 -13.11 8.92
N PHE A 231 14.55 -12.68 9.67
CA PHE A 231 13.60 -13.59 10.30
C PHE A 231 12.83 -14.46 9.29
N LEU A 232 12.53 -13.91 8.11
CA LEU A 232 11.84 -14.62 7.04
C LEU A 232 12.80 -15.31 6.05
N GLN A 233 14.12 -15.10 6.18
CA GLN A 233 15.15 -15.59 5.26
C GLN A 233 14.87 -15.17 3.82
N VAL A 234 14.60 -13.88 3.63
CA VAL A 234 14.10 -13.38 2.33
C VAL A 234 15.10 -13.51 1.19
N GLU A 235 16.38 -13.71 1.50
CA GLU A 235 17.47 -13.98 0.55
C GLU A 235 17.37 -15.35 -0.13
N GLU A 236 16.64 -16.30 0.45
CA GLU A 236 16.44 -17.63 -0.15
C GLU A 236 15.52 -17.58 -1.39
N TYR A 237 14.62 -16.60 -1.44
CA TYR A 237 13.68 -16.39 -2.56
C TYR A 237 14.34 -15.61 -3.71
N ARG A 238 15.27 -16.28 -4.41
CA ARG A 238 16.14 -15.66 -5.42
C ARG A 238 15.38 -15.06 -6.61
N ASN A 239 14.31 -15.69 -7.05
CA ASN A 239 13.51 -15.21 -8.19
C ASN A 239 12.68 -14.00 -7.80
N LEU A 240 12.16 -14.01 -6.57
CA LEU A 240 11.51 -12.84 -5.98
C LEU A 240 12.48 -11.66 -5.80
N GLN A 241 13.72 -11.91 -5.35
CA GLN A 241 14.77 -10.88 -5.26
C GLN A 241 15.06 -10.26 -6.64
N ARG A 242 15.27 -11.09 -7.67
CA ARG A 242 15.50 -10.64 -9.05
C ARG A 242 14.36 -9.75 -9.52
N TRP A 243 13.12 -10.20 -9.39
CA TRP A 243 11.93 -9.45 -9.80
C TRP A 243 11.77 -8.15 -9.00
N ALA A 244 12.07 -8.17 -7.70
CA ALA A 244 12.02 -6.99 -6.85
C ALA A 244 13.01 -5.92 -7.32
N ASP A 245 14.23 -6.32 -7.69
CA ASP A 245 15.25 -5.40 -8.23
C ASP A 245 14.88 -4.89 -9.62
N LEU A 246 14.38 -5.77 -10.51
CA LEU A 246 13.92 -5.41 -11.86
C LEU A 246 12.89 -4.28 -11.83
N ILE A 247 11.84 -4.43 -11.01
CA ILE A 247 10.79 -3.40 -10.89
C ILE A 247 11.32 -2.18 -10.12
N GLY A 248 12.15 -2.38 -9.10
CA GLY A 248 12.71 -1.28 -8.31
C GLY A 248 13.62 -0.32 -9.09
N GLN A 249 14.17 -0.77 -10.23
CA GLN A 249 14.97 0.06 -11.14
C GLN A 249 14.15 0.96 -12.06
N ARG A 250 12.83 0.75 -12.16
CA ARG A 250 11.97 1.56 -13.04
C ARG A 250 11.88 3.00 -12.49
N PRO A 251 12.13 4.05 -13.31
CA PRO A 251 12.08 5.44 -12.84
C PRO A 251 10.72 5.84 -12.25
N ALA A 252 9.62 5.37 -12.85
CA ALA A 252 8.27 5.62 -12.34
C ALA A 252 8.02 4.97 -10.97
N VAL A 253 8.58 3.77 -10.74
CA VAL A 253 8.53 3.10 -9.43
C VAL A 253 9.30 3.91 -8.38
N GLN A 254 10.50 4.40 -8.74
CA GLN A 254 11.30 5.23 -7.85
C GLN A 254 10.57 6.52 -7.45
N ARG A 255 9.99 7.24 -8.42
CA ARG A 255 9.16 8.43 -8.16
C ARG A 255 7.93 8.11 -7.33
N GLY A 256 7.14 7.11 -7.73
CA GLY A 256 5.90 6.74 -7.05
C GLY A 256 6.10 6.40 -5.56
N ARG A 257 7.23 5.78 -5.21
CA ARG A 257 7.58 5.48 -3.80
C ARG A 257 7.86 6.70 -2.93
N MET A 258 8.16 7.85 -3.52
CA MET A 258 8.46 9.07 -2.77
C MET A 258 7.19 9.80 -2.35
N VAL A 259 6.11 9.66 -3.14
CA VAL A 259 4.85 10.39 -2.96
C VAL A 259 4.12 9.95 -1.69
N ASN A 260 3.68 10.92 -0.90
CA ASN A 260 3.09 10.78 0.44
C ASN A 260 3.97 10.05 1.46
N ARG A 261 5.30 10.03 1.25
CA ARG A 261 6.24 9.38 2.16
C ARG A 261 6.74 10.33 3.23
N ILE A 262 6.55 9.95 4.49
CA ILE A 262 6.85 10.77 5.69
C ILE A 262 7.96 10.15 6.57
N SER A 263 8.69 9.17 6.06
CA SER A 263 9.72 8.45 6.82
C SER A 263 10.83 7.90 5.91
N GLY A 264 12.03 7.73 6.47
CA GLY A 264 13.24 7.35 5.74
C GLY A 264 14.09 8.57 5.40
N GLU A 265 14.98 8.45 4.42
CA GLU A 265 15.84 9.57 4.00
C GLU A 265 15.02 10.76 3.50
N PRO A 266 15.28 12.01 3.93
CA PRO A 266 14.53 13.20 3.50
C PRO A 266 14.45 13.38 1.98
N ALA A 267 15.51 13.02 1.25
CA ALA A 267 15.54 13.06 -0.21
C ALA A 267 14.56 12.08 -0.87
N SER A 268 14.11 11.05 -0.15
CA SER A 268 13.10 10.09 -0.61
C SER A 268 11.67 10.48 -0.20
N GLN A 269 11.49 11.57 0.52
CA GLN A 269 10.20 11.99 1.07
C GLN A 269 9.61 13.15 0.26
N LEU A 270 8.51 12.89 -0.44
CA LEU A 270 7.66 13.90 -1.05
C LEU A 270 6.29 13.83 -0.38
N HIS A 271 6.01 14.74 0.57
CA HIS A 271 4.79 14.66 1.39
C HIS A 271 3.51 14.76 0.57
N GLU A 272 3.49 15.62 -0.44
CA GLU A 272 2.37 15.77 -1.38
C GLU A 272 2.94 16.04 -2.78
N ARG A 273 2.18 15.66 -3.81
CA ARG A 273 2.52 15.87 -5.22
C ARG A 273 1.40 16.66 -5.88
N HIS A 274 1.74 17.79 -6.49
CA HIS A 274 0.85 18.72 -7.21
C HIS A 274 1.39 19.15 -8.58
N ASP A 275 2.64 18.80 -8.88
CA ASP A 275 3.27 18.96 -10.19
C ASP A 275 4.41 17.94 -10.35
N ALA A 276 4.82 17.68 -11.60
CA ALA A 276 6.01 16.87 -11.86
C ALA A 276 7.27 17.52 -11.29
N GLY A 277 7.37 18.87 -11.29
CA GLY A 277 8.50 19.62 -10.74
C GLY A 277 8.70 19.50 -9.22
N ASP A 278 7.75 18.87 -8.51
CA ASP A 278 7.83 18.70 -7.06
C ASP A 278 8.93 17.72 -6.65
N PHE A 279 9.28 16.74 -7.49
CA PHE A 279 10.40 15.84 -7.22
C PHE A 279 11.74 16.60 -7.17
N GLU A 280 11.88 17.66 -7.97
CA GLU A 280 13.10 18.49 -8.03
C GLU A 280 13.10 19.64 -7.01
N THR A 281 11.96 19.99 -6.40
CA THR A 281 11.85 21.22 -5.60
C THR A 281 11.19 21.06 -4.22
N ARG A 282 10.43 19.99 -3.98
CA ARG A 282 9.57 19.83 -2.79
C ARG A 282 9.85 18.58 -1.95
N THR A 283 10.90 17.81 -2.27
CA THR A 283 11.37 16.75 -1.36
C THR A 283 11.88 17.33 -0.05
N GLN A 284 11.81 16.58 1.05
CA GLN A 284 12.03 17.13 2.39
C GLN A 284 13.47 17.60 2.64
N ASP A 285 14.46 17.07 1.93
CA ASP A 285 15.84 17.59 1.92
C ASP A 285 15.91 19.02 1.36
N LYS A 286 15.07 19.35 0.36
CA LYS A 286 15.04 20.67 -0.30
C LYS A 286 14.27 21.71 0.49
N LEU A 287 13.29 21.28 1.28
CA LEU A 287 12.49 22.17 2.14
C LEU A 287 13.18 22.50 3.48
N GLY A 288 14.47 22.16 3.62
CA GLY A 288 15.27 22.49 4.80
C GLY A 288 14.93 21.62 6.00
N GLY A 289 14.70 20.31 5.77
CA GLY A 289 14.26 19.33 6.76
C GLY A 289 14.72 19.65 8.18
N SER A 290 13.79 20.08 9.01
CA SER A 290 13.97 20.13 10.46
C SER A 290 14.43 18.75 10.90
N GLN A 291 15.62 18.66 11.48
CA GLN A 291 16.06 17.53 12.27
C GLN A 291 14.98 17.28 13.35
N ALA A 292 14.06 16.36 13.09
CA ALA A 292 13.25 15.78 14.15
C ALA A 292 14.22 14.96 15.01
N SER A 293 14.54 15.55 16.15
CA SER A 293 15.40 14.98 17.18
C SER A 293 14.72 13.76 17.80
N THR A 294 15.53 12.73 18.07
CA THR A 294 15.33 11.50 18.86
C THR A 294 14.33 10.45 18.37
#